data_AF-A0A3S3NV99-F1
#
_entry.id   AF-A0A3S3NV99-F1
#
_cell.length_a   1.000
_cell.length_b   1.000
_cell.length_c   1.000
_cell.angle_alpha   90.00
_cell.angle_beta   90.00
_cell.angle_gamma   90.00
#
_symmetry.space_group_name_H-M   'P 1'
#
loop_
_entity.id
_entity.type
_entity.pdbx_description
1 polymer ?
#
loop_
_entity_poly.entity_id
_entity_poly.type
_entity_poly.pdbx_seq_one_letter_code
_entity_poly.pdbx_strand_id
1 'polypeptide(L)' 'MEDSSLRIEQKYRVEYAKSSRSACKKCKSNIDKGELRLAIMVQNRFSDSKQP' A
#
# COMPACT_ATOMS: atom_id res chain seq x y z
N MET A 1 9.42 -14.79 -18.13
CA MET A 1 9.26 -14.71 -16.66
C MET A 1 9.59 -13.29 -16.29
N GLU A 2 8.58 -12.41 -16.23
CA GLU A 2 8.82 -10.98 -16.01
C GLU A 2 9.35 -10.77 -14.59
N ASP A 3 10.49 -10.09 -14.55
CA ASP A 3 11.34 -9.85 -13.40
C ASP A 3 10.53 -9.23 -12.25
N SER A 4 10.30 -10.06 -11.22
CA SER A 4 9.59 -9.76 -9.98
C SER A 4 10.18 -8.58 -9.19
N SER A 5 11.36 -8.08 -9.58
CA SER A 5 12.08 -7.01 -8.90
C SER A 5 11.52 -5.61 -9.21
N LEU A 6 10.74 -5.45 -10.28
CA LEU A 6 10.11 -4.16 -10.62
C LEU A 6 9.01 -3.72 -9.63
N ARG A 7 8.50 -4.62 -8.77
CA ARG A 7 7.39 -4.28 -7.85
C ARG A 7 7.78 -3.33 -6.71
N ILE A 8 9.05 -3.25 -6.33
CA ILE A 8 9.51 -2.40 -5.21
C ILE A 8 9.66 -0.94 -5.64
N GLU A 9 9.85 -0.67 -6.93
CA GLU A 9 9.97 0.68 -7.48
C GLU A 9 8.62 1.35 -7.78
N GLN A 10 7.51 0.59 -7.79
CA GLN A 10 6.21 1.12 -8.18
C GLN A 10 5.70 2.17 -7.18
N LYS A 11 5.54 3.40 -7.66
CA LYS A 11 5.03 4.54 -6.89
C LYS A 11 3.62 4.29 -6.33
N TYR A 12 2.82 3.48 -7.04
CA TYR A 12 1.46 3.17 -6.66
C TYR A 12 1.27 1.67 -6.52
N ARG A 13 0.43 1.27 -5.58
CA ARG A 13 0.04 -0.12 -5.34
C ARG A 13 -1.46 -0.25 -5.27
N VAL A 14 -1.97 -1.32 -5.86
CA VAL A 14 -3.39 -1.69 -5.82
C VAL A 14 -3.51 -3.10 -5.27
N GLU A 15 -4.35 -3.30 -4.28
CA GLU A 15 -4.64 -4.63 -3.74
C GLU A 15 -5.98 -4.62 -2.99
N TYR A 16 -6.52 -5.82 -2.75
CA TYR A 16 -7.58 -5.98 -1.75
C TYR A 16 -6.99 -5.89 -0.35
N ALA A 17 -7.71 -5.22 0.56
CA ALA A 17 -7.27 -5.03 1.93
C ALA A 17 -7.13 -6.37 2.67
N LYS A 18 -5.92 -6.69 3.11
CA LYS A 18 -5.61 -7.93 3.83
C LYS A 18 -6.21 -7.98 5.25
N SER A 19 -6.52 -6.81 5.82
CA SER A 19 -7.12 -6.63 7.14
C SER A 19 -7.83 -5.28 7.24
N SER A 20 -8.75 -5.12 8.19
CA SER A 20 -9.49 -3.87 8.45
C SER A 20 -8.76 -2.85 9.34
N ARG A 21 -7.44 -2.98 9.51
CA ARG A 21 -6.63 -2.13 10.40
C ARG A 21 -6.14 -0.82 9.76
N SER A 22 -6.27 -0.68 8.44
CA SER A 22 -5.84 0.52 7.73
C SER A 22 -7.00 1.50 7.56
N ALA A 23 -6.70 2.79 7.69
CA ALA A 23 -7.64 3.87 7.39
C ALA A 23 -7.20 4.68 6.17
N CYS A 24 -8.17 5.18 5.41
CA CYS A 24 -7.92 6.07 4.29
C CYS A 24 -7.24 7.36 4.76
N LYS A 25 -6.11 7.73 4.14
CA LYS A 25 -5.36 8.93 4.55
C LYS A 25 -6.12 10.23 4.30
N LYS A 26 -7.09 10.25 3.38
CA LYS A 26 -7.92 11.42 3.06
C LYS A 26 -9.14 11.57 3.98
N CYS A 27 -10.05 10.59 4.00
CA CYS A 27 -11.31 10.67 4.75
C CYS A 27 -11.25 10.08 6.17
N LYS A 28 -10.14 9.41 6.54
CA LYS A 28 -9.91 8.83 7.88
C LYS A 28 -10.85 7.68 8.28
N SER A 29 -11.75 7.23 7.40
CA SER A 29 -12.53 6.02 7.62
C SER A 29 -11.64 4.77 7.50
N ASN A 30 -12.01 3.71 8.23
CA ASN A 30 -11.38 2.40 8.07
C ASN A 30 -11.69 1.83 6.68
N ILE A 31 -10.81 0.97 6.19
CA ILE A 31 -10.96 0.21 4.94
C ILE A 31 -11.14 -1.25 5.36
N ASP A 32 -12.27 -1.86 4.99
CA ASP A 32 -12.61 -3.19 5.47
C ASP A 32 -11.82 -4.29 4.75
N LYS A 33 -11.67 -5.45 5.41
CA LYS A 33 -10.97 -6.59 4.83
C LYS A 33 -11.69 -7.03 3.55
N GLY A 34 -10.94 -7.17 2.46
CA GLY A 34 -11.47 -7.56 1.16
C GLY A 34 -11.93 -6.40 0.28
N GLU A 35 -11.97 -5.16 0.79
CA GLU A 35 -12.23 -3.99 -0.06
C GLU A 35 -11.02 -3.66 -0.94
N LEU A 36 -11.28 -3.17 -2.17
CA LEU A 36 -10.24 -2.70 -3.07
C LEU A 36 -9.65 -1.38 -2.55
N ARG A 37 -8.32 -1.31 -2.40
CA ARG A 37 -7.63 -0.09 -1.97
C ARG A 37 -6.45 0.26 -2.87
N LEU A 38 -6.19 1.58 -2.92
CA LEU A 38 -5.06 2.19 -3.60
C LEU A 38 -4.10 2.75 -2.56
N ALA A 39 -2.79 2.63 -2.80
CA ALA A 39 -1.77 3.20 -1.94
C ALA A 39 -0.65 3.86 -2.75
N ILE A 40 0.00 4.85 -2.15
CA ILE A 40 1.19 5.51 -2.68
C ILE A 40 2.36 5.04 -1.85
N MET A 41 3.34 4.39 -2.47
CA MET A 41 4.54 3.92 -1.79
C MET A 41 5.44 5.12 -1.47
N VAL A 42 5.62 5.41 -0.19
CA VAL A 42 6.47 6.51 0.30
C VAL A 42 7.67 5.95 1.06
N GLN A 43 8.79 6.67 1.07
CA GLN A 43 9.95 6.29 1.87
C GLN A 43 9.61 6.34 3.36
N ASN A 44 9.85 5.25 4.09
CA ASN A 44 9.74 5.27 5.55
C ASN A 44 10.84 6.18 6.12
N ARG A 45 10.50 7.01 7.10
CA ARG A 45 11.47 7.88 7.79
C ARG A 45 12.35 7.13 8.78
N PHE A 46 11.93 5.92 9.19
CA PHE A 46 12.59 5.14 10.22
C PHE A 46 13.37 3.93 9.68
N SER A 47 13.21 3.59 8.40
CA SER A 47 13.92 2.48 7.75
C SER A 47 14.09 2.70 6.25
N ASP A 48 14.99 1.96 5.61
CA ASP A 48 15.25 2.07 4.17
C ASP A 48 14.15 1.46 3.28
N SER A 49 13.02 1.05 3.86
CA SER A 49 11.91 0.43 3.12
C SER A 49 10.84 1.44 2.70
N LYS A 50 10.28 1.29 1.50
CA LYS A 50 9.06 2.01 1.09
C LYS A 50 7.82 1.37 1.71
N GLN A 51 6.85 2.19 2.14
CA GLN A 51 5.60 1.75 2.75
C GLN A 51 4.37 2.42 2.10
N PRO A 52 3.25 1.68 1.97
CA PRO A 52 1.96 2.21 1.51
C PRO A 52 1.19 3.00 2.59
#